data_AF-A0A1W6CMT9-F1
#
_entry.id   AF-A0A1W6CMT9-F1
#
_cell.length_a   1.000
_cell.length_b   1.000
_cell.length_c   1.000
_cell.angle_alpha   90.00
_cell.angle_beta   90.00
_cell.angle_gamma   90.00
#
_symmetry.space_group_name_H-M   'P 1'
#
loop_
_entity.id
_entity.type
_entity.pdbx_description
1 polymer ?
#
loop_
_entity_poly.entity_id
_entity_poly.type
_entity_poly.pdbx_seq_one_letter_code
_entity_poly.pdbx_strand_id
1 'polypeptide(L)'
;MDRAAAFSGQEFDSFASEGDKIEGYRDGFNLTARLVFDEDADPRTDWDEADEKYIESWLNDEWLFVGVVLSVSYNGILLDKHAASIWGCDCNFPRKDGTNPNDHLTGWAEELADEAVRAGEAALAELREKVAS
;
A
#
# COMPACT_ATOMS: atom_id res chain seq x y z
N MET A 1 23.30 4.45 7.94
CA MET A 1 22.69 3.93 9.19
C MET A 1 21.38 3.34 8.74
N ASP A 2 21.17 2.04 8.92
CA ASP A 2 19.95 1.39 8.47
C ASP A 2 18.77 2.04 9.20
N ARG A 3 17.82 2.62 8.47
CA ARG A 3 16.65 3.25 9.07
C ARG A 3 15.74 2.15 9.60
N ALA A 4 15.11 2.37 10.75
CA ALA A 4 14.11 1.44 11.24
C ALA A 4 12.94 1.33 10.25
N ALA A 5 12.41 0.12 10.07
CA ALA A 5 11.24 -0.12 9.22
C ALA A 5 10.07 0.77 9.64
N ALA A 6 9.41 1.41 8.67
CA ALA A 6 8.29 2.31 8.93
C ALA A 6 7.09 1.56 9.52
N PHE A 7 6.87 0.33 9.09
CA PHE A 7 5.74 -0.52 9.49
C PHE A 7 6.16 -1.68 10.41
N SER A 8 7.16 -1.45 11.28
CA SER A 8 7.70 -2.49 12.17
C SER A 8 6.61 -3.16 13.02
N GLY A 9 6.49 -4.48 12.91
CA GLY A 9 5.48 -5.28 13.63
C GLY A 9 4.07 -5.15 13.07
N GLN A 10 3.92 -4.71 11.82
CA GLN A 10 2.67 -4.68 11.09
C GLN A 10 2.80 -5.45 9.79
N GLU A 11 1.73 -6.10 9.38
CA GLU A 11 1.62 -6.81 8.11
C GLU A 11 0.16 -6.86 7.69
N PHE A 12 -0.09 -6.94 6.38
CA PHE A 12 -1.42 -7.32 5.90
C PHE A 12 -1.68 -8.79 6.18
N ASP A 13 -2.88 -9.10 6.66
CA ASP A 13 -3.28 -10.45 7.03
C ASP A 13 -3.25 -11.42 5.83
N SER A 14 -3.16 -12.72 6.13
CA SER A 14 -3.25 -13.80 5.13
C SER A 14 -4.56 -13.87 4.35
N PHE A 15 -5.57 -13.14 4.80
CA PHE A 15 -6.80 -12.89 4.08
C PHE A 15 -7.13 -11.41 4.24
N ALA A 16 -6.81 -10.62 3.20
CA ALA A 16 -7.00 -9.18 3.20
C ALA A 16 -8.10 -8.78 2.22
N SER A 17 -8.62 -7.56 2.35
CA SER A 17 -9.67 -7.01 1.51
C SER A 17 -9.46 -5.52 1.27
N GLU A 18 -10.21 -4.97 0.32
CA GLU A 18 -10.24 -3.52 0.13
C GLU A 18 -10.54 -2.80 1.46
N GLY A 19 -9.77 -1.74 1.74
CA GLY A 19 -9.92 -0.92 2.92
C GLY A 19 -9.09 -1.36 4.13
N ASP A 20 -8.56 -2.59 4.11
CA ASP A 20 -7.60 -3.03 5.12
C ASP A 20 -6.37 -2.13 5.11
N LYS A 21 -5.82 -1.92 6.31
CA LYS A 21 -4.76 -0.95 6.52
C LYS A 21 -3.77 -1.39 7.58
N ILE A 22 -2.54 -0.93 7.41
CA ILE A 22 -1.48 -1.00 8.42
C ILE A 22 -0.99 0.41 8.73
N GLU A 23 -0.54 0.62 9.97
CA GLU A 23 -0.12 1.93 10.46
C GLU A 23 1.38 1.92 10.75
N GLY A 24 2.05 3.00 10.36
CA GLY A 24 3.49 3.12 10.46
C GLY A 24 3.92 4.48 10.95
N TYR A 25 5.20 4.60 11.27
CA TYR A 25 5.79 5.87 11.68
C TYR A 25 7.21 6.01 11.15
N ARG A 26 7.51 7.15 10.54
CA ARG A 26 8.86 7.46 10.04
C ARG A 26 9.14 8.95 10.09
N ASP A 27 10.33 9.30 10.58
CA ASP A 27 10.88 10.67 10.56
C ASP A 27 9.94 11.78 11.07
N GLY A 28 9.06 11.48 12.03
CA GLY A 28 8.11 12.47 12.58
C GLY A 28 6.69 12.39 12.03
N PHE A 29 6.45 11.54 11.03
CA PHE A 29 5.16 11.41 10.35
C PHE A 29 4.51 10.06 10.67
N ASN A 30 3.19 10.07 10.85
CA ASN A 30 2.40 8.84 10.86
C ASN A 30 2.02 8.50 9.41
N LEU A 31 2.22 7.24 9.05
CA LEU A 31 1.87 6.69 7.76
C LEU A 31 0.70 5.72 7.92
N THR A 32 -0.18 5.68 6.94
CA THR A 32 -1.19 4.61 6.82
C THR A 32 -1.14 4.09 5.42
N ALA A 33 -0.77 2.81 5.27
CA ALA A 33 -0.89 2.10 4.00
C ALA A 33 -2.25 1.41 3.98
N ARG A 34 -3.03 1.61 2.90
CA ARG A 34 -4.36 1.05 2.73
C ARG A 34 -4.46 0.32 1.39
N LEU A 35 -5.13 -0.82 1.39
CA LEU A 35 -5.47 -1.54 0.18
C LEU A 35 -6.67 -0.86 -0.51
N VAL A 36 -6.54 -0.61 -1.80
CA VAL A 36 -7.59 -0.01 -2.63
C VAL A 36 -7.85 -0.94 -3.80
N PHE A 37 -9.10 -1.25 -4.11
CA PHE A 37 -9.40 -2.11 -5.25
C PHE A 37 -8.92 -1.46 -6.55
N ASP A 38 -8.23 -2.24 -7.38
CA ASP A 38 -7.80 -1.82 -8.70
C ASP A 38 -8.79 -2.35 -9.74
N GLU A 39 -9.73 -1.50 -10.13
CA GLU A 39 -10.80 -1.85 -11.08
C GLU A 39 -10.35 -1.88 -12.54
N ASP A 40 -9.19 -1.29 -12.84
CA ASP A 40 -8.64 -1.20 -14.19
C ASP A 40 -7.79 -2.43 -14.55
N ALA A 41 -7.33 -3.19 -13.54
CA ALA A 41 -6.51 -4.37 -13.72
C ALA A 41 -7.35 -5.62 -14.05
N ASP A 42 -6.98 -6.32 -15.13
CA ASP A 42 -7.63 -7.53 -15.60
C ASP A 42 -6.59 -8.57 -16.03
N PRO A 43 -6.50 -9.72 -15.34
CA PRO A 43 -5.46 -10.71 -15.63
C PRO A 43 -5.62 -11.35 -17.02
N ARG A 44 -6.78 -11.19 -17.69
CA ARG A 44 -7.03 -11.70 -19.03
C ARG A 44 -6.39 -10.83 -20.12
N THR A 45 -6.17 -9.55 -19.85
CA THR A 45 -5.60 -8.60 -20.81
C THR A 45 -4.21 -8.14 -20.43
N ASP A 46 -3.92 -8.06 -19.13
CA ASP A 46 -2.69 -7.46 -18.63
C ASP A 46 -1.57 -8.51 -18.50
N TRP A 47 -1.93 -9.79 -18.41
CA TRP A 47 -0.99 -10.90 -18.21
C TRP A 47 -1.05 -11.88 -19.40
N ASP A 48 -0.15 -11.70 -20.37
CA ASP A 48 -0.09 -12.49 -21.62
C ASP A 48 -0.01 -14.02 -21.41
N GLU A 49 0.50 -14.48 -20.26
CA GLU A 49 0.72 -15.89 -19.94
C GLU A 49 -0.03 -16.35 -18.68
N ALA A 50 -1.13 -15.67 -18.32
CA ALA A 50 -1.93 -16.08 -17.17
C ALA A 50 -2.49 -17.50 -17.35
N ASP A 51 -2.17 -18.38 -16.42
CA ASP A 51 -2.72 -19.74 -16.34
C ASP A 51 -4.24 -19.67 -16.15
N GLU A 52 -5.01 -20.40 -16.96
CA GLU A 52 -6.48 -20.40 -16.97
C GLU A 52 -7.05 -20.60 -15.56
N LYS A 53 -6.40 -21.42 -14.72
CA LYS A 53 -6.84 -21.66 -13.35
C LYS A 53 -6.79 -20.41 -12.45
N TYR A 54 -5.85 -19.49 -12.70
CA TYR A 54 -5.72 -18.25 -11.93
C TYR A 54 -6.74 -17.21 -12.39
N ILE A 55 -7.04 -17.21 -13.69
CA ILE A 55 -8.14 -16.41 -14.25
C ILE A 55 -9.47 -16.90 -13.67
N GLU A 56 -9.69 -18.22 -13.64
CA GLU A 56 -10.89 -18.81 -13.04
C GLU A 56 -11.03 -18.46 -11.55
N SER A 57 -9.96 -18.56 -10.76
CA SER A 57 -10.01 -18.20 -9.34
C SER A 57 -10.23 -16.70 -9.11
N TRP A 58 -9.70 -15.85 -10.00
CA TRP A 58 -9.98 -14.41 -9.98
C TRP A 58 -11.46 -14.11 -10.29
N LEU A 59 -12.02 -14.77 -11.31
CA LEU A 59 -13.44 -14.65 -11.66
C LEU A 59 -14.39 -15.16 -10.55
N ASN A 60 -13.87 -15.97 -9.62
CA ASN A 60 -14.59 -16.48 -8.45
C ASN A 60 -14.35 -15.64 -7.18
N ASP A 61 -13.77 -14.44 -7.30
CA ASP A 61 -13.44 -13.53 -6.20
C ASP A 61 -12.49 -14.14 -5.15
N GLU A 62 -11.66 -15.13 -5.53
CA GLU A 62 -10.72 -15.77 -4.60
C GLU A 62 -9.47 -14.91 -4.35
N TRP A 63 -9.15 -14.03 -5.30
CA TRP A 63 -8.06 -13.05 -5.22
C TRP A 63 -8.37 -11.85 -6.12
N LEU A 64 -7.72 -10.71 -5.87
CA LEU A 64 -8.02 -9.44 -6.53
C LEU A 64 -6.75 -8.63 -6.79
N PHE A 65 -6.86 -7.62 -7.66
CA PHE A 65 -5.85 -6.59 -7.79
C PHE A 65 -6.14 -5.42 -6.85
N VAL A 66 -5.08 -4.90 -6.23
CA VAL A 66 -5.14 -3.76 -5.33
C VAL A 66 -4.01 -2.77 -5.58
N GLY A 67 -4.24 -1.53 -5.19
CA GLY A 67 -3.21 -0.56 -4.91
C GLY A 67 -2.84 -0.52 -3.43
N VAL A 68 -1.54 -0.42 -3.14
CA VAL A 68 -1.05 -0.04 -1.81
C VAL A 68 -0.89 1.48 -1.81
N VAL A 69 -1.77 2.16 -1.09
CA VAL A 69 -1.83 3.63 -1.09
C VAL A 69 -1.47 4.17 0.28
N LEU A 70 -0.38 4.96 0.35
CA LEU A 70 0.07 5.60 1.57
C LEU A 70 -0.56 6.97 1.72
N SER A 71 -1.10 7.22 2.91
CA SER A 71 -1.40 8.57 3.40
C SER A 71 -0.38 8.97 4.46
N VAL A 72 -0.14 10.27 4.58
CA VAL A 72 0.82 10.85 5.53
C VAL A 72 0.15 11.90 6.40
N SER A 73 0.38 11.84 7.69
CA SER A 73 -0.14 12.80 8.67
C SER A 73 0.93 13.24 9.66
N TYR A 74 0.75 14.45 10.19
CA TYR A 74 1.63 15.04 11.19
C TYR A 74 0.80 15.58 12.35
N ASN A 75 1.09 15.15 13.58
CA ASN A 75 0.32 15.51 14.78
C ASN A 75 -1.21 15.34 14.63
N GLY A 76 -1.65 14.24 14.00
CA GLY A 76 -3.07 13.94 13.78
C GLY A 76 -3.73 14.74 12.64
N ILE A 77 -2.97 15.60 11.96
CA ILE A 77 -3.44 16.34 10.78
C ILE A 77 -3.02 15.56 9.54
N LEU A 78 -4.01 15.13 8.75
CA LEU A 78 -3.77 14.54 7.44
C LEU A 78 -3.16 15.60 6.51
N LEU A 79 -1.97 15.33 6.00
CA LEU A 79 -1.26 16.23 5.09
C LEU A 79 -1.53 15.86 3.63
N ASP A 80 -1.43 14.58 3.30
CA ASP A 80 -1.79 14.05 1.99
C ASP A 80 -2.41 12.65 2.14
N LYS A 81 -3.54 12.43 1.46
CA LYS A 81 -4.25 11.15 1.43
C LYS A 81 -3.65 10.15 0.44
N HIS A 82 -2.88 10.61 -0.53
CA HIS A 82 -2.28 9.80 -1.61
C HIS A 82 -0.80 10.19 -1.78
N ALA A 83 -0.06 10.16 -0.67
CA ALA A 83 1.32 10.62 -0.58
C ALA A 83 2.28 9.78 -1.45
N ALA A 84 1.99 8.49 -1.61
CA ALA A 84 2.69 7.56 -2.49
C ALA A 84 1.78 6.35 -2.77
N SER A 85 1.92 5.70 -3.94
CA SER A 85 1.14 4.51 -4.25
C SER A 85 1.78 3.62 -5.31
N ILE A 86 1.55 2.31 -5.20
CA ILE A 86 1.73 1.34 -6.28
C ILE A 86 0.41 0.61 -6.54
N TRP A 87 0.15 0.27 -7.80
CA TRP A 87 -1.11 -0.32 -8.29
C TRP A 87 -0.84 -1.63 -9.05
N GLY A 88 -1.89 -2.38 -9.37
CA GLY A 88 -1.77 -3.68 -10.04
C GLY A 88 -1.12 -4.78 -9.20
N CYS A 89 -1.13 -4.64 -7.86
CA CYS A 89 -0.57 -5.64 -6.96
C CYS A 89 -1.59 -6.75 -6.73
N ASP A 90 -1.15 -8.00 -6.76
CA ASP A 90 -2.02 -9.12 -6.39
C ASP A 90 -2.28 -9.14 -4.87
N CYS A 91 -3.50 -9.49 -4.49
CA CYS A 91 -3.94 -9.66 -3.11
C CYS A 91 -4.70 -10.98 -2.98
N ASN A 92 -4.32 -11.79 -1.97
CA ASN A 92 -4.78 -13.15 -1.72
C ASN A 92 -4.43 -14.15 -2.84
N PHE A 93 -3.45 -13.83 -3.69
CA PHE A 93 -3.06 -14.73 -4.79
C PHE A 93 -2.61 -16.10 -4.27
N PRO A 94 -3.08 -17.22 -4.84
CA PRO A 94 -2.78 -18.55 -4.32
C PRO A 94 -1.28 -18.87 -4.28
N ARG A 95 -0.72 -19.01 -3.08
CA ARG A 95 0.67 -19.47 -2.87
C ARG A 95 0.72 -20.97 -2.54
N LYS A 96 1.65 -21.69 -3.16
CA LYS A 96 1.81 -23.15 -2.98
C LYS A 96 2.60 -23.53 -1.72
N ASP A 97 3.37 -22.61 -1.16
CA ASP A 97 4.26 -22.85 -0.03
C ASP A 97 3.59 -22.59 1.34
N GLY A 98 2.32 -22.14 1.35
CA GLY A 98 1.57 -21.85 2.56
C GLY A 98 2.03 -20.58 3.31
N THR A 99 2.87 -19.76 2.67
CA THR A 99 3.24 -18.44 3.19
C THR A 99 2.05 -17.48 3.08
N ASN A 100 2.08 -16.40 3.87
CA ASN A 100 1.06 -15.37 3.76
C ASN A 100 1.09 -14.81 2.32
N PRO A 101 -0.03 -14.91 1.57
CA PRO A 101 -0.05 -14.48 0.19
C PRO A 101 0.24 -12.99 0.01
N ASN A 102 0.05 -12.19 1.07
CA ASN A 102 0.07 -10.73 1.05
C ASN A 102 1.33 -10.09 1.62
N ASP A 103 2.37 -10.86 1.99
CA ASP A 103 3.60 -10.32 2.60
C ASP A 103 4.27 -9.24 1.73
N HIS A 104 4.19 -9.37 0.41
CA HIS A 104 4.73 -8.39 -0.53
C HIS A 104 4.03 -7.03 -0.48
N LEU A 105 2.75 -6.97 -0.07
CA LEU A 105 2.01 -5.72 0.08
C LEU A 105 2.60 -4.85 1.20
N THR A 106 3.01 -5.49 2.31
CA THR A 106 3.76 -4.83 3.38
C THR A 106 5.14 -4.37 2.88
N GLY A 107 5.80 -5.19 2.06
CA GLY A 107 7.05 -4.84 1.39
C GLY A 107 6.92 -3.57 0.54
N TRP A 108 5.87 -3.47 -0.28
CA TRP A 108 5.58 -2.26 -1.05
C TRP A 108 5.30 -1.05 -0.18
N ALA A 109 4.55 -1.22 0.91
CA ALA A 109 4.33 -0.12 1.85
C ALA A 109 5.65 0.41 2.42
N GLU A 110 6.59 -0.48 2.75
CA GLU A 110 7.91 -0.12 3.26
C GLU A 110 8.76 0.60 2.21
N GLU A 111 8.75 0.14 0.95
CA GLU A 111 9.47 0.81 -0.14
C GLU A 111 8.92 2.22 -0.43
N LEU A 112 7.61 2.41 -0.31
CA LEU A 112 6.94 3.69 -0.53
C LEU A 112 7.08 4.67 0.65
N ALA A 113 7.52 4.21 1.83
CA ALA A 113 7.53 5.01 3.05
C ALA A 113 8.35 6.31 2.91
N ASP A 114 9.53 6.24 2.29
CA ASP A 114 10.39 7.41 2.09
C ASP A 114 9.77 8.42 1.12
N GLU A 115 9.00 7.97 0.14
CA GLU A 115 8.28 8.85 -0.78
C GLU A 115 7.12 9.56 -0.07
N ALA A 116 6.35 8.82 0.72
CA ALA A 116 5.27 9.39 1.52
C ALA A 116 5.78 10.42 2.54
N VAL A 117 6.94 10.18 3.16
CA VAL A 117 7.58 11.15 4.05
C VAL A 117 7.99 12.42 3.30
N ARG A 118 8.62 12.31 2.12
CA ARG A 118 8.97 13.49 1.30
C ARG A 118 7.74 14.32 0.93
N ALA A 119 6.64 13.67 0.57
CA ALA A 119 5.37 14.35 0.30
C ALA A 119 4.85 15.07 1.56
N GLY A 120 4.92 14.41 2.73
CA GLY A 120 4.57 15.01 4.02
C GLY A 120 5.43 16.22 4.40
N GLU A 121 6.75 16.16 4.16
CA GLU A 121 7.67 17.27 4.38
C GLU A 121 7.33 18.48 3.50
N ALA A 122 7.06 18.24 2.21
CA ALA A 122 6.66 19.29 1.27
C ALA A 122 5.33 19.95 1.69
N ALA A 123 4.31 19.14 1.98
CA ALA A 123 3.00 19.63 2.42
C ALA A 123 3.10 20.43 3.74
N LEU A 124 3.91 19.97 4.69
CA LEU A 124 4.10 20.66 5.96
C LEU A 124 4.86 21.99 5.78
N ALA A 125 5.83 22.05 4.86
CA ALA A 125 6.53 23.28 4.53
C ALA A 125 5.57 24.33 3.95
N GLU A 126 4.72 23.95 2.99
CA GLU A 126 3.71 24.84 2.42
C GLU A 126 2.73 25.36 3.47
N LEU A 127 2.26 24.50 4.38
CA LEU A 127 1.35 24.92 5.45
C LEU A 127 2.01 25.92 6.40
N ARG A 128 3.30 25.74 6.72
CA ARG A 128 4.05 26.68 7.57
C ARG A 128 4.19 28.04 6.91
N GLU A 129 4.44 28.09 5.60
CA GLU A 129 4.51 29.35 4.86
C GLU A 129 3.17 30.09 4.87
N LYS A 130 2.06 29.38 4.63
CA LYS A 130 0.70 29.96 4.62
C LYS A 130 0.23 30.46 5.99
N VAL A 131 0.74 29.87 7.08
CA VAL A 131 0.42 30.32 8.45
C VAL A 131 1.29 31.50 8.87
N ALA A 132 2.48 31.65 8.29
CA ALA A 132 3.41 32.74 8.57
C ALA A 132 3.15 34.02 7.76
N SER A 133 2.37 33.92 6.67
CA SER A 133 1.90 35.04 5.84
C SER A 133 0.64 35.70 6.38
#